data_AF-A0A7K2QN67-F1
#
_entry.id   AF-A0A7K2QN67-F1
#
_cell.length_a   1.000
_cell.length_b   1.000
_cell.length_c   1.000
_cell.angle_alpha   90.00
_cell.angle_beta   90.00
_cell.angle_gamma   90.00
#
_symmetry.space_group_name_H-M   'P 1'
#
loop_
_entity.id
_entity.type
_entity.pdbx_description
1 polymer ?
#
loop_
_entity_poly.entity_id
_entity_poly.type
_entity_poly.pdbx_seq_one_letter_code
_entity_poly.pdbx_strand_id
1 'polypeptide(L)' 'GALYLGDESAQRLGALGRIAQERPGALALADAVFRTARRPWCPDIF' A
#
# COMPACT_ATOMS: atom_id res chain seq x y z
N GLY A 1 -7.96 1.78 3.68
CA GLY A 1 -7.53 0.77 4.66
C GLY A 1 -6.19 0.14 4.30
N ALA A 2 -6.15 -0.61 3.19
CA ALA A 2 -5.03 -1.47 2.76
C ALA A 2 -3.59 -0.91 2.93
N LEU A 3 -3.34 0.34 2.55
CA LEU A 3 -1.98 0.92 2.59
C LEU A 3 -1.53 1.38 3.99
N TYR A 4 -2.46 1.62 4.92
CA TYR A 4 -2.16 2.36 6.14
C TYR A 4 -1.15 1.65 7.05
N LEU A 5 -1.21 0.32 7.10
CA LEU A 5 -0.29 -0.49 7.92
C LEU A 5 0.98 -0.92 7.15
N GLY A 6 1.11 -0.51 5.89
CA GLY A 6 2.31 -0.69 5.08
C GLY A 6 2.54 -2.08 4.47
N ASP A 7 1.58 -3.01 4.59
CA ASP A 7 1.68 -4.35 3.98
C ASP A 7 1.45 -4.33 2.46
N GLU A 8 0.57 -3.45 2.00
CA GLU A 8 0.11 -3.41 0.61
C GLU A 8 0.93 -2.43 -0.23
N SER A 9 1.05 -2.75 -1.53
CA SER A 9 1.69 -1.87 -2.53
C SER A 9 0.63 -1.12 -3.33
N ALA A 10 0.79 0.20 -3.41
CA ALA A 10 0.00 1.08 -4.26
C ALA A 10 0.15 0.70 -5.74
N GLN A 11 1.32 0.24 -6.18
CA GLN A 11 1.50 -0.26 -7.56
C GLN A 11 0.66 -1.52 -7.82
N ARG A 12 0.63 -2.46 -6.86
CA ARG A 12 -0.19 -3.67 -6.97
C ARG A 12 -1.69 -3.34 -6.97
N LEU A 13 -2.12 -2.43 -6.11
CA LEU A 13 -3.52 -1.96 -6.08
C LEU A 13 -3.91 -1.25 -7.38
N GLY A 14 -3.00 -0.46 -7.96
CA GLY A 14 -3.20 0.18 -9.26
C GLY A 14 -3.33 -0.83 -10.41
N ALA A 15 -2.46 -1.85 -10.45
CA ALA A 15 -2.53 -2.93 -11.42
C ALA A 15 -3.83 -3.76 -11.30
N LEU A 16 -4.38 -3.86 -10.09
CA LEU A 16 -5.69 -4.50 -9.84
C LEU A 16 -6.89 -3.58 -10.10
N GLY A 17 -6.66 -2.35 -10.59
CA GLY A 17 -7.72 -1.36 -10.84
C GLY A 17 -8.46 -0.88 -9.58
N ARG A 18 -7.86 -1.08 -8.40
CA ARG A 18 -8.47 -0.70 -7.11
C ARG A 18 -8.24 0.77 -6.78
N ILE A 19 -7.21 1.38 -7.36
CA ILE A 19 -6.89 2.81 -7.25
C ILE A 19 -6.41 3.34 -8.61
N ALA A 20 -6.67 4.62 -8.89
CA ALA A 20 -6.22 5.28 -10.10
C ALA A 20 -4.95 6.11 -9.85
N GLN A 21 -4.14 6.24 -10.89
CA GLN A 21 -2.96 7.08 -10.88
C GLN A 21 -3.25 8.41 -11.58
N GLU A 22 -3.38 9.48 -10.80
CA GLU A 22 -3.65 10.82 -11.35
C GLU A 22 -2.42 11.49 -11.97
N ARG A 23 -1.22 11.15 -11.47
CA ARG A 23 0.06 11.71 -11.93
C ARG A 23 1.08 10.60 -12.15
N PRO A 24 1.87 10.65 -13.24
CA PRO A 24 2.99 9.73 -13.44
C PRO A 24 3.90 9.67 -12.20
N GLY A 25 4.33 8.48 -11.81
CA GLY A 25 5.10 8.23 -10.59
C GLY A 25 4.33 8.23 -9.25
N ALA A 26 3.08 8.69 -9.17
CA ALA A 26 2.36 8.78 -7.89
C ALA A 26 2.22 7.46 -7.13
N LEU A 27 2.04 6.33 -7.82
CA LEU A 27 1.97 5.01 -7.17
C LEU A 27 3.32 4.58 -6.56
N ALA A 28 4.43 4.89 -7.22
CA ALA A 28 5.77 4.60 -6.70
C ALA A 28 6.10 5.49 -5.50
N LEU A 29 5.69 6.76 -5.53
CA LEU A 29 5.82 7.66 -4.39
C LEU A 29 4.98 7.18 -3.19
N ALA A 30 3.75 6.73 -3.43
CA ALA A 30 2.91 6.16 -2.39
C ALA A 30 3.57 4.92 -1.76
N ASP A 31 4.16 4.04 -2.57
CA ASP A 31 4.95 2.92 -2.06
C ASP A 31 6.13 3.38 -1.20
N ALA A 32 6.87 4.41 -1.62
CA ALA A 32 8.00 4.93 -0.87
C ALA A 32 7.61 5.53 0.50
N VAL A 33 6.40 6.09 0.60
CA VAL A 33 5.89 6.70 1.84
C VAL A 33 5.24 5.68 2.77
N PHE A 34 4.48 4.73 2.22
CA PHE A 34 3.63 3.84 3.01
C PHE A 34 4.22 2.44 3.23
N ARG A 35 5.12 1.93 2.38
CA ARG A 35 5.69 0.59 2.60
C ARG A 35 6.57 0.55 3.84
N THR A 36 6.39 -0.51 4.60
CA THR A 36 7.27 -0.88 5.71
C THR A 36 7.96 -2.20 5.39
N ALA A 37 9.17 -2.40 5.93
CA ALA A 37 9.94 -3.62 5.67
C ALA A 37 9.31 -4.87 6.32
N ARG A 38 8.49 -4.68 7.37
CA ARG A 38 7.87 -5.75 8.14
C ARG A 38 6.37 -5.68 7.98
N ARG A 39 5.77 -6.84 7.79
CA ARG A 39 4.31 -6.96 7.74
C ARG A 39 3.71 -6.58 9.09
N PRO A 40 2.60 -5.84 9.11
CA PRO A 40 1.84 -5.60 10.33
C PRO A 40 1.28 -6.92 10.86
N TRP A 41 1.23 -7.04 12.17
CA TRP A 41 0.76 -8.24 12.86
C TRP A 41 -0.11 -7.85 14.05
N CYS A 42 -1.22 -8.56 14.21
CA CYS A 42 -2.08 -8.47 15.39
C CYS A 42 -1.80 -9.68 16.28
N PRO A 43 -1.33 -9.48 17.53
CA PRO A 43 -0.99 -10.59 18.42
C PRO A 43 -2.22 -11.30 19.00
N ASP A 44 -3.36 -10.62 19.04
CA ASP A 44 -4.58 -11.10 19.65
C ASP A 44 -5.67 -11.37 18.60
N ILE A 45 -6.58 -12.29 18.93
CA ILE A 45 -7.81 -12.53 18.19
C ILE A 45 -8.95 -12.24 19.15
N PHE A 46 -9.72 -11.19 18.87
CA PHE A 46 -10.91 -10.77 19.61
C PHE A 46 -12.18 -11.23 18.90
#